data_AF-A0A2M7UZF1-F1
#
_entry.id   AF-A0A2M7UZF1-F1
#
_cell.length_a   1.000
_cell.length_b   1.000
_cell.length_c   1.000
_cell.angle_alpha   90.00
_cell.angle_beta   90.00
_cell.angle_gamma   90.00
#
_symmetry.space_group_name_H-M   'P 1'
#
loop_
_entity.id
_entity.type
_entity.pdbx_description
1 polymer ?
#
loop_
_entity_poly.entity_id
_entity_poly.type
_entity_poly.pdbx_seq_one_letter_code
_entity_poly.pdbx_strand_id
1 'polypeptide(L)'
;MGSDYFEARLNAKNSMVQLNLDSLRLEAEMFYDDSDYSYKGFSCDYSLAQYFCKSIADEIGKEPVIFSDVEKYCAFTPLPVENYYHCVDSSGISITTNVFPGKTGYCDGKTFVCPAKSTSITSEELKKIGEAEFRKELNGFFMKVGELSFQIWIGKKDNLPYKFTFEKSVDINKFNSKENGEITVKINAEFSEYGKPIKIEIPENAMGLDEIFKEEIDKMEKQESFYRDYQRKSDMNRLQSIMENHFVSNHSKYFQSKSMPTEIEEITIYKEIGQGPCSSYKWISNFENSQKYCAWACLESGKFYIVSQSGTRFEANYQPAAFNQCEKSSSPAASELMPSESISEGKGGFFSQEASIGKIIQRLFKK
;
A
#
# COMPACT_ATOMS: atom_id res chain seq x y z
N MET A 1 5.24 16.08 17.28
CA MET A 1 4.94 14.67 16.96
C MET A 1 3.94 14.49 15.81
N GLY A 2 3.11 15.48 15.43
CA GLY A 2 2.13 15.31 14.34
C GLY A 2 2.65 15.49 12.90
N SER A 3 3.63 16.37 12.66
CA SER A 3 4.13 16.66 11.30
C SER A 3 4.87 15.48 10.67
N ASP A 4 5.76 14.87 11.45
CA ASP A 4 6.68 13.84 10.93
C ASP A 4 5.93 12.56 10.56
N TYR A 5 4.84 12.26 11.27
CA TYR A 5 3.97 11.12 10.97
C TYR A 5 3.18 11.33 9.68
N PHE A 6 2.65 12.54 9.46
CA PHE A 6 1.94 12.87 8.23
C PHE A 6 2.87 12.80 7.01
N GLU A 7 4.07 13.38 7.13
CA GLU A 7 5.08 13.33 6.08
C GLU A 7 5.50 11.89 5.76
N ALA A 8 5.74 11.05 6.78
CA ALA A 8 6.05 9.65 6.59
C ALA A 8 4.92 8.89 5.85
N ARG A 9 3.66 9.14 6.22
CA ARG A 9 2.51 8.51 5.56
C ARG A 9 2.35 8.97 4.11
N LEU A 10 2.53 10.26 3.84
CA LEU A 10 2.49 10.83 2.49
C LEU A 10 3.60 10.23 1.62
N ASN A 11 4.82 10.13 2.16
CA ASN A 11 5.95 9.51 1.48
C ASN A 11 5.71 8.03 1.19
N ALA A 12 5.13 7.29 2.13
CA ALA A 12 4.77 5.88 1.92
C ALA A 12 3.75 5.72 0.78
N LYS A 13 2.71 6.57 0.74
CA LYS A 13 1.72 6.58 -0.35
C LYS A 13 2.36 6.92 -1.69
N ASN A 14 3.21 7.94 -1.76
CA ASN A 14 3.94 8.30 -2.97
C ASN A 14 4.76 7.12 -3.50
N SER A 15 5.53 6.46 -2.63
CA SER A 15 6.34 5.30 -3.00
C SER A 15 5.49 4.13 -3.50
N MET A 16 4.33 3.89 -2.88
CA MET A 16 3.41 2.84 -3.32
C MET A 16 2.85 3.12 -4.72
N VAL A 17 2.40 4.36 -4.97
CA VAL A 17 1.90 4.77 -6.28
C VAL A 17 2.99 4.66 -7.35
N GLN A 18 4.22 5.09 -7.03
CA GLN A 18 5.36 4.96 -7.95
C GLN A 18 5.67 3.50 -8.27
N LEU A 19 5.78 2.66 -7.24
CA LEU A 19 6.05 1.22 -7.39
C LEU A 19 4.99 0.53 -8.24
N ASN A 20 3.71 0.81 -8.01
CA ASN A 20 2.63 0.20 -8.79
C ASN A 20 2.63 0.65 -10.25
N LEU A 21 2.96 1.92 -10.53
CA LEU A 21 3.07 2.39 -11.91
C LEU A 21 4.31 1.80 -12.60
N ASP A 22 5.42 1.61 -11.87
CA ASP A 22 6.60 0.89 -12.36
C ASP A 22 6.28 -0.59 -12.64
N SER A 23 5.44 -1.22 -11.83
CA SER A 23 4.94 -2.57 -12.12
C SER A 23 4.05 -2.59 -13.36
N LEU A 24 3.18 -1.60 -13.57
CA LEU A 24 2.40 -1.48 -14.81
C LEU A 24 3.28 -1.39 -16.05
N ARG A 25 4.46 -0.77 -15.95
CA ARG A 25 5.46 -0.75 -17.02
C ARG A 25 5.89 -2.17 -17.41
N LEU A 26 6.19 -3.02 -16.42
CA LEU A 26 6.58 -4.41 -16.65
C LEU A 26 5.44 -5.23 -17.28
N GLU A 27 4.21 -5.03 -16.80
CA GLU A 27 3.02 -5.70 -17.37
C GLU A 27 2.74 -5.26 -18.80
N ALA A 28 3.06 -4.02 -19.16
CA ALA A 28 2.92 -3.56 -20.54
C ALA A 28 3.87 -4.31 -21.48
N GLU A 29 5.10 -4.59 -21.05
CA GLU A 29 6.05 -5.39 -21.84
C GLU A 29 5.57 -6.83 -22.01
N MET A 30 5.03 -7.43 -20.94
CA MET A 30 4.43 -8.76 -21.03
C MET A 30 3.23 -8.78 -21.97
N PHE A 31 2.36 -7.75 -21.89
CA PHE A 31 1.23 -7.60 -22.79
C PHE A 31 1.67 -7.49 -24.26
N TYR A 32 2.76 -6.77 -24.54
CA TYR A 32 3.31 -6.63 -25.89
C TYR A 32 3.68 -7.99 -26.48
N ASP A 33 4.39 -8.82 -25.71
CA ASP A 33 4.77 -10.17 -26.12
C ASP A 33 3.55 -11.07 -26.33
N ASP A 34 2.53 -10.97 -25.48
CA ASP A 34 1.30 -11.77 -25.56
C ASP A 34 0.35 -11.32 -26.68
N SER A 35 0.48 -10.08 -27.17
CA SER A 35 -0.46 -9.44 -28.09
C SER A 35 0.12 -9.24 -29.49
N ASP A 36 0.85 -10.24 -29.99
CA ASP A 36 1.51 -10.21 -31.31
C ASP A 36 2.46 -9.02 -31.49
N TYR A 37 3.25 -8.69 -30.46
CA TYR A 37 4.19 -7.56 -30.45
C TYR A 37 3.49 -6.22 -30.66
N SER A 38 2.42 -5.98 -29.90
CA SER A 38 1.65 -4.74 -29.96
C SER A 38 1.15 -4.30 -28.59
N TYR A 39 1.34 -3.03 -28.22
CA TYR A 39 0.71 -2.47 -27.01
C TYR A 39 -0.77 -2.13 -27.20
N LYS A 40 -1.31 -2.23 -28.43
CA LYS A 40 -2.64 -1.73 -28.76
C LYS A 40 -3.70 -2.45 -27.93
N GLY A 41 -4.38 -1.69 -27.08
CA GLY A 41 -5.42 -2.21 -26.18
C GLY A 41 -4.93 -2.48 -24.76
N PHE A 42 -3.64 -2.25 -24.47
CA PHE A 42 -3.15 -2.23 -23.09
C PHE A 42 -3.85 -1.11 -22.31
N SER A 43 -4.56 -1.50 -21.25
CA SER A 43 -5.35 -0.64 -20.38
C SER A 43 -5.49 -1.27 -19.00
N CYS A 44 -6.16 -0.58 -18.07
CA CYS A 44 -6.52 -1.13 -16.75
C CYS A 44 -7.52 -2.30 -16.81
N ASP A 45 -8.09 -2.62 -17.97
CA ASP A 45 -8.96 -3.79 -18.18
C ASP A 45 -8.16 -5.08 -18.42
N TYR A 46 -6.85 -4.97 -18.72
CA TYR A 46 -5.99 -6.15 -18.81
C TYR A 46 -5.82 -6.78 -17.43
N SER A 47 -6.03 -8.10 -17.34
CA SER A 47 -6.18 -8.81 -16.06
C SER A 47 -5.00 -8.62 -15.09
N LEU A 48 -3.77 -8.57 -15.61
CA LEU A 48 -2.59 -8.34 -14.78
C LEU A 48 -2.41 -6.86 -14.41
N ALA A 49 -2.76 -5.93 -15.31
CA ALA A 49 -2.70 -4.49 -15.06
C ALA A 49 -3.77 -4.02 -14.04
N GLN A 50 -4.92 -4.68 -14.01
CA GLN A 50 -6.07 -4.29 -13.17
C GLN A 50 -5.69 -4.18 -11.69
N TYR A 51 -4.86 -5.08 -11.19
CA TYR A 51 -4.41 -5.06 -9.80
C TYR A 51 -3.68 -3.75 -9.45
N PHE A 52 -2.72 -3.35 -10.28
CA PHE A 52 -1.92 -2.15 -10.06
C PHE A 52 -2.73 -0.87 -10.28
N CYS A 53 -3.59 -0.84 -11.32
CA CYS A 53 -4.49 0.28 -11.55
C CYS A 53 -5.43 0.51 -10.36
N LYS A 54 -6.00 -0.57 -9.83
CA LYS A 54 -6.85 -0.51 -8.65
C LYS A 54 -6.08 -0.06 -7.41
N SER A 55 -4.88 -0.58 -7.17
CA SER A 55 -4.06 -0.16 -6.03
C SER A 55 -3.68 1.32 -6.11
N ILE A 56 -3.37 1.85 -7.30
CA ILE A 56 -3.19 3.29 -7.51
C ILE A 56 -4.49 4.03 -7.21
N ALA A 57 -5.63 3.57 -7.73
CA ALA A 57 -6.93 4.19 -7.49
C ALA A 57 -7.33 4.21 -6.02
N ASP A 58 -7.01 3.17 -5.25
CA ASP A 58 -7.27 3.09 -3.81
C ASP A 58 -6.44 4.13 -3.03
N GLU A 59 -5.22 4.46 -3.50
CA GLU A 59 -4.34 5.42 -2.83
C GLU A 59 -4.66 6.89 -3.13
N ILE A 60 -5.03 7.20 -4.38
CA ILE A 60 -5.21 8.59 -4.87
C ILE A 60 -6.64 8.90 -5.39
N GLY A 61 -7.55 7.94 -5.33
CA GLY A 61 -8.96 8.09 -5.72
C GLY A 61 -9.24 8.02 -7.23
N LYS A 62 -8.25 7.66 -8.05
CA LYS A 62 -8.44 7.49 -9.51
C LYS A 62 -7.39 6.57 -10.13
N GLU A 63 -7.80 5.87 -11.19
CA GLU A 63 -6.92 5.02 -11.98
C GLU A 63 -5.85 5.84 -12.73
N PRO A 64 -4.70 5.23 -13.05
CA PRO A 64 -3.71 5.84 -13.93
C PRO A 64 -4.31 6.04 -15.33
N VAL A 65 -3.88 7.10 -16.00
CA VAL A 65 -4.20 7.32 -17.42
C VAL A 65 -3.21 6.52 -18.24
N ILE A 66 -3.71 5.63 -19.10
CA ILE A 66 -2.90 4.80 -19.98
C ILE A 66 -3.28 5.13 -21.43
N PHE A 67 -2.27 5.43 -22.24
CA PHE A 67 -2.41 5.50 -23.68
C PHE A 67 -1.52 4.45 -24.31
N SER A 68 -2.05 3.72 -25.30
CA SER A 68 -1.33 2.69 -26.03
C SER A 68 -1.68 2.70 -27.51
N ASP A 69 -0.68 2.40 -28.35
CA ASP A 69 -0.84 2.10 -29.77
C ASP A 69 -0.09 0.81 -30.12
N VAL A 70 0.16 0.54 -31.40
CA VAL A 70 0.85 -0.69 -31.82
C VAL A 70 2.29 -0.74 -31.29
N GLU A 71 3.03 0.37 -31.34
CA GLU A 71 4.48 0.39 -31.07
C GLU A 71 4.85 0.96 -29.71
N LYS A 72 3.95 1.74 -29.10
CA LYS A 72 4.25 2.55 -27.93
C LYS A 72 3.12 2.55 -26.93
N TYR A 73 3.47 2.80 -25.68
CA TYR A 73 2.54 3.17 -24.65
C TYR A 73 3.17 4.21 -23.73
N CYS A 74 2.31 4.87 -22.96
CA CYS A 74 2.72 5.64 -21.82
C CYS A 74 1.60 5.62 -20.78
N ALA A 75 1.98 5.70 -19.52
CA ALA A 75 1.04 5.74 -18.40
C ALA A 75 1.48 6.80 -17.39
N PHE A 76 0.51 7.50 -16.80
CA PHE A 76 0.81 8.45 -15.74
C PHE A 76 -0.33 8.56 -14.73
N THR A 77 0.04 9.03 -13.54
CA THR A 77 -0.91 9.28 -12.45
C THR A 77 -0.40 10.43 -11.59
N PRO A 78 -1.25 11.29 -11.01
CA PRO A 78 -0.74 12.24 -10.02
C PRO A 78 -0.28 11.51 -8.77
N LEU A 79 0.68 12.11 -8.10
CA LEU A 79 1.06 11.69 -6.77
C LEU A 79 0.15 12.36 -5.73
N PRO A 80 0.04 11.80 -4.52
CA PRO A 80 -0.58 12.46 -3.38
C PRO A 80 -0.10 13.91 -3.16
N VAL A 81 1.16 14.21 -3.49
CA VAL A 81 1.72 15.57 -3.40
C VAL A 81 1.17 16.44 -4.54
N GLU A 82 0.58 17.59 -4.18
CA GLU A 82 -0.02 18.51 -5.15
C GLU A 82 0.94 18.89 -6.30
N ASN A 83 0.41 18.84 -7.52
CA ASN A 83 1.10 19.20 -8.78
C ASN A 83 2.27 18.28 -9.18
N TYR A 84 2.41 17.11 -8.57
CA TYR A 84 3.36 16.10 -9.03
C TYR A 84 2.66 14.93 -9.69
N TYR A 85 3.36 14.35 -10.65
CA TYR A 85 2.93 13.20 -11.43
C TYR A 85 4.08 12.20 -11.48
N HIS A 86 3.73 10.93 -11.54
CA HIS A 86 4.65 9.88 -11.93
C HIS A 86 4.24 9.34 -13.30
N CYS A 87 5.22 9.14 -14.18
CA CYS A 87 5.02 8.80 -15.57
C CYS A 87 5.99 7.69 -15.97
N VAL A 88 5.49 6.71 -16.70
CA VAL A 88 6.26 5.65 -17.35
C VAL A 88 5.95 5.58 -18.85
N ASP A 89 6.91 5.17 -19.67
CA ASP A 89 6.71 4.98 -21.10
C ASP A 89 7.47 3.77 -21.68
N SER A 90 7.15 3.43 -22.94
CA SER A 90 7.75 2.30 -23.66
C SER A 90 9.24 2.44 -23.98
N SER A 91 9.85 3.60 -23.72
CA SER A 91 11.31 3.74 -23.80
C SER A 91 12.03 3.31 -22.51
N GLY A 92 11.27 2.83 -21.52
CA GLY A 92 11.77 2.42 -20.22
C GLY A 92 11.99 3.59 -19.25
N ILE A 93 11.52 4.79 -19.59
CA ILE A 93 11.56 5.92 -18.66
C ILE A 93 10.56 5.66 -17.54
N SER A 94 11.00 5.91 -16.31
CA SER A 94 10.16 6.05 -15.12
C SER A 94 10.59 7.31 -14.37
N ILE A 95 9.65 8.25 -14.20
CA ILE A 95 10.01 9.58 -13.74
C ILE A 95 8.90 10.27 -12.95
N THR A 96 9.31 10.96 -11.88
CA THR A 96 8.47 11.91 -11.16
C THR A 96 8.73 13.34 -11.65
N THR A 97 7.67 14.07 -11.95
CA THR A 97 7.73 15.40 -12.57
C THR A 97 6.58 16.30 -12.10
N ASN A 98 6.78 17.61 -12.15
CA ASN A 98 5.72 18.61 -11.93
C ASN A 98 5.06 19.07 -13.24
N VAL A 99 5.56 18.59 -14.38
CA VAL A 99 4.97 18.86 -15.69
C VAL A 99 3.84 17.87 -15.92
N PHE A 100 2.62 18.35 -16.15
CA PHE A 100 1.48 17.48 -16.42
C PHE A 100 1.75 16.58 -17.64
N PRO A 101 1.86 15.24 -17.47
CA PRO A 101 2.23 14.36 -18.56
C PRO A 101 1.15 14.26 -19.65
N GLY A 102 -0.11 14.55 -19.34
CA GLY A 102 -1.20 14.60 -20.33
C GLY A 102 -1.21 15.86 -21.22
N LYS A 103 -0.25 16.77 -21.06
CA LYS A 103 -0.14 17.97 -21.90
C LYS A 103 0.33 17.59 -23.32
N THR A 104 -0.14 18.35 -24.31
CA THR A 104 0.23 18.13 -25.71
C THR A 104 1.75 18.01 -25.90
N GLY A 105 2.17 16.93 -26.57
CA GLY A 105 3.58 16.64 -26.84
C GLY A 105 4.26 15.73 -25.82
N TYR A 106 3.53 15.20 -24.83
CA TYR A 106 4.04 14.22 -23.85
C TYR A 106 3.29 12.89 -23.93
N CYS A 107 2.54 12.50 -22.90
CA CYS A 107 1.72 11.29 -22.87
C CYS A 107 0.24 11.67 -23.10
N ASP A 108 -0.08 12.06 -24.33
CA ASP A 108 -1.39 12.63 -24.70
C ASP A 108 -2.21 11.74 -25.67
N GLY A 109 -1.73 10.53 -25.93
CA GLY A 109 -2.33 9.57 -26.86
C GLY A 109 -1.96 9.80 -28.34
N LYS A 110 -1.21 10.86 -28.65
CA LYS A 110 -0.55 11.07 -29.95
C LYS A 110 0.96 10.97 -29.81
N THR A 111 1.47 11.51 -28.71
CA THR A 111 2.81 11.32 -28.22
C THR A 111 2.74 10.38 -27.01
N PHE A 112 3.79 9.57 -26.86
CA PHE A 112 3.91 8.54 -25.84
C PHE A 112 5.21 8.70 -25.05
N VAL A 113 5.56 9.94 -24.70
CA VAL A 113 6.85 10.26 -24.09
C VAL A 113 6.63 10.97 -22.78
N CYS A 114 7.26 10.49 -21.71
CA CYS A 114 7.21 11.15 -20.43
C CYS A 114 8.01 12.47 -20.46
N PRO A 115 7.53 13.53 -19.78
CA PRO A 115 8.27 14.78 -19.70
C PRO A 115 9.62 14.56 -19.01
N ALA A 116 10.67 15.18 -19.57
CA ALA A 116 12.00 15.14 -18.97
C ALA A 116 11.99 15.68 -17.53
N LYS A 117 12.94 15.20 -16.71
CA LYS A 117 13.04 15.55 -15.29
C LYS A 117 13.03 17.06 -15.12
N SER A 118 11.97 17.59 -14.48
CA SER A 118 12.10 18.88 -13.81
C SER A 118 13.15 18.71 -12.71
N THR A 119 14.06 19.67 -12.58
CA THR A 119 15.10 19.74 -11.54
C THR A 119 14.59 19.18 -10.21
N SER A 120 15.38 18.25 -9.64
CA SER A 120 15.04 17.47 -8.43
C SER A 120 14.44 18.35 -7.34
N ILE A 121 13.26 17.96 -6.86
CA ILE A 121 12.63 18.54 -5.67
C ILE A 121 13.62 18.40 -4.51
N THR A 122 14.00 19.52 -3.92
CA THR A 122 14.81 19.51 -2.71
C THR A 122 13.96 19.07 -1.52
N SER A 123 14.57 18.46 -0.50
CA SER A 123 13.87 18.12 0.76
C SER A 123 13.19 19.34 1.40
N GLU A 124 13.73 20.54 1.17
CA GLU A 124 13.14 21.81 1.60
C GLU A 124 11.84 22.16 0.87
N GLU A 125 11.71 21.83 -0.41
CA GLU A 125 10.47 22.03 -1.15
C GLU A 125 9.39 21.02 -0.74
N LEU A 126 9.76 19.76 -0.50
CA LEU A 126 8.85 18.74 0.05
C LEU A 126 8.26 19.19 1.39
N LYS A 127 9.10 19.75 2.28
CA LYS A 127 8.66 20.26 3.57
C LYS A 127 7.66 21.42 3.43
N LYS A 128 7.92 22.35 2.51
CA LYS A 128 7.00 23.48 2.23
C LYS A 128 5.65 23.02 1.68
N ILE A 129 5.65 21.98 0.83
CA ILE A 129 4.42 21.42 0.27
C ILE A 129 3.62 20.72 1.38
N GLY A 130 4.28 19.90 2.20
CA GLY A 130 3.62 19.23 3.34
C GLY A 130 3.00 20.23 4.33
N GLU A 131 3.68 21.34 4.62
CA GLU A 131 3.14 22.41 5.46
C GLU A 131 1.93 23.12 4.82
N ALA A 132 1.95 23.35 3.49
CA ALA A 132 0.85 23.99 2.77
C ALA A 132 -0.38 23.08 2.68
N GLU A 133 -0.18 21.79 2.45
CA GLU A 133 -1.24 20.79 2.36
C GLU A 133 -1.88 20.54 3.72
N PHE A 134 -1.07 20.40 4.78
CA PHE A 134 -1.57 20.34 6.16
C PHE A 134 -2.38 21.59 6.54
N ARG A 135 -1.94 22.80 6.12
CA ARG A 135 -2.72 24.03 6.31
C ARG A 135 -4.03 24.02 5.53
N LYS A 136 -4.06 23.50 4.30
CA LYS A 136 -5.30 23.34 3.51
C LYS A 136 -6.27 22.38 4.18
N GLU A 137 -5.81 21.22 4.65
CA GLU A 137 -6.64 20.26 5.36
C GLU A 137 -7.16 20.84 6.67
N LEU A 138 -6.30 21.49 7.47
CA LEU A 138 -6.72 22.20 8.67
C LEU A 138 -7.74 23.28 8.37
N ASN A 139 -7.51 24.13 7.36
CA ASN A 139 -8.45 25.17 6.99
C ASN A 139 -9.77 24.58 6.47
N GLY A 140 -9.73 23.50 5.70
CA GLY A 140 -10.92 22.79 5.24
C GLY A 140 -11.71 22.20 6.41
N PHE A 141 -11.02 21.64 7.39
CA PHE A 141 -11.62 21.19 8.64
C PHE A 141 -12.23 22.37 9.42
N PHE A 142 -11.49 23.45 9.64
CA PHE A 142 -11.99 24.65 10.34
C PHE A 142 -13.15 25.33 9.60
N MET A 143 -13.18 25.32 8.26
CA MET A 143 -14.29 25.83 7.45
C MET A 143 -15.55 24.98 7.61
N LYS A 144 -15.42 23.64 7.58
CA LYS A 144 -16.53 22.71 7.76
C LYS A 144 -17.10 22.77 9.17
N VAL A 145 -16.21 22.80 10.15
CA VAL A 145 -16.54 22.88 11.56
C VAL A 145 -17.08 24.28 11.88
N GLY A 146 -16.61 25.35 11.23
CA GLY A 146 -16.99 26.73 11.51
C GLY A 146 -16.26 27.29 12.75
N GLU A 147 -16.62 28.50 13.20
CA GLU A 147 -15.97 29.14 14.35
C GLU A 147 -15.98 28.22 15.58
N LEU A 148 -14.79 28.01 16.15
CA LEU A 148 -14.61 27.26 17.37
C LEU A 148 -14.54 28.22 18.54
N SER A 149 -15.54 28.17 19.42
CA SER A 149 -15.50 28.87 20.70
C SER A 149 -14.80 28.01 21.74
N PHE A 150 -13.61 28.42 22.17
CA PHE A 150 -12.95 27.88 23.34
C PHE A 150 -12.84 28.97 24.41
N GLN A 151 -12.95 28.57 25.68
CA GLN A 151 -12.65 29.44 26.82
C GLN A 151 -11.51 28.79 27.60
N ILE A 152 -10.49 29.59 27.89
CA ILE A 152 -9.36 29.20 28.74
C ILE A 152 -9.33 30.16 29.91
N TRP A 153 -9.29 29.63 31.12
CA TRP A 153 -9.15 30.41 32.34
C TRP A 153 -7.71 30.32 32.80
N ILE A 154 -6.99 31.42 32.73
CA ILE A 154 -5.60 31.51 33.17
C ILE A 154 -5.57 32.23 34.53
N GLY A 155 -4.86 31.65 35.50
CA GLY A 155 -4.70 32.23 36.82
C GLY A 155 -3.90 33.54 36.75
N LYS A 156 -4.41 34.61 37.37
CA LYS A 156 -3.79 35.94 37.28
C LYS A 156 -2.42 36.05 37.95
N LYS A 157 -2.11 35.16 38.91
CA LYS A 157 -0.89 35.27 39.74
C LYS A 157 0.21 34.31 39.29
N ASP A 158 -0.17 33.12 38.85
CA ASP A 158 0.73 32.03 38.49
C ASP A 158 0.75 31.74 36.98
N ASN A 159 -0.17 32.35 36.22
CA ASN A 159 -0.34 32.15 34.78
C ASN A 159 -0.60 30.69 34.38
N LEU A 160 -1.19 29.90 35.29
CA LEU A 160 -1.52 28.50 35.04
C LEU A 160 -2.95 28.33 34.49
N PRO A 161 -3.22 27.36 33.59
CA PRO A 161 -4.51 27.20 32.94
C PRO A 161 -5.51 26.42 33.82
N TYR A 162 -6.36 27.06 34.60
CA TYR A 162 -7.27 26.36 35.52
C TYR A 162 -8.45 25.65 34.88
N LYS A 163 -8.89 26.11 33.70
CA LYS A 163 -10.04 25.53 33.02
C LYS A 163 -9.88 25.69 31.53
N PHE A 164 -10.34 24.69 30.80
CA PHE A 164 -10.49 24.69 29.35
C PHE A 164 -11.89 24.18 29.05
N THR A 165 -12.68 24.98 28.33
CA THR A 165 -13.97 24.53 27.81
C THR A 165 -14.02 24.73 26.32
N PHE A 166 -14.44 23.69 25.63
CA PHE A 166 -14.71 23.69 24.21
C PHE A 166 -16.13 23.20 24.03
N GLU A 167 -16.95 23.98 23.33
CA GLU A 167 -18.30 23.59 22.99
C GLU A 167 -18.51 23.83 21.51
N LYS A 168 -18.94 22.79 20.81
CA LYS A 168 -19.19 22.87 19.39
C LYS A 168 -20.38 22.04 18.98
N SER A 169 -21.36 22.72 18.40
CA SER A 169 -22.48 22.07 17.73
C SER A 169 -22.21 22.00 16.23
N VAL A 170 -22.36 20.81 15.66
CA VAL A 170 -22.19 20.55 14.23
C VAL A 170 -23.44 19.89 13.68
N ASP A 171 -23.99 20.49 12.64
CA ASP A 171 -25.13 19.95 11.91
C ASP A 171 -24.69 18.71 11.11
N ILE A 172 -25.34 17.57 11.37
CA ILE A 172 -25.05 16.26 10.77
C ILE A 172 -25.24 16.30 9.25
N ASN A 173 -26.15 17.17 8.77
CA ASN A 173 -26.41 17.36 7.35
C ASN A 173 -25.17 17.78 6.54
N LYS A 174 -24.16 18.36 7.20
CA LYS A 174 -22.90 18.76 6.55
C LYS A 174 -21.99 17.58 6.21
N PHE A 175 -22.18 16.43 6.85
CA PHE A 175 -21.37 15.23 6.62
C PHE A 175 -22.13 14.16 5.85
N ASN A 176 -23.45 14.05 6.05
CA ASN A 176 -24.30 13.11 5.32
C ASN A 176 -25.66 13.75 5.03
N SER A 177 -25.99 13.90 3.75
CA SER A 177 -27.17 14.64 3.28
C SER A 177 -28.52 13.97 3.57
N LYS A 178 -28.53 12.77 4.16
CA LYS A 178 -29.74 11.97 4.41
C LYS A 178 -30.25 12.03 5.85
N GLU A 179 -29.50 12.61 6.78
CA GLU A 179 -29.85 12.63 8.21
C GLU A 179 -29.80 14.06 8.76
N ASN A 180 -30.97 14.53 9.23
CA ASN A 180 -31.08 15.83 9.90
C ASN A 180 -30.81 15.67 11.40
N GLY A 181 -29.92 16.48 11.96
CA GLY A 181 -29.68 16.54 13.40
C GLY A 181 -28.47 17.40 13.75
N GLU A 182 -28.26 17.66 15.04
CA GLU A 182 -27.16 18.46 15.54
C GLU A 182 -26.38 17.65 16.58
N ILE A 183 -25.07 17.50 16.39
CA ILE A 183 -24.17 16.88 17.37
C ILE A 183 -23.45 17.99 18.12
N THR A 184 -23.68 18.09 19.42
CA THR A 184 -22.92 18.99 20.29
C THR A 184 -21.81 18.24 21.01
N VAL A 185 -20.57 18.57 20.70
CA VAL A 185 -19.38 18.10 21.40
C VAL A 185 -19.01 19.14 22.45
N LYS A 186 -19.03 18.73 23.72
CA LYS A 186 -18.61 19.56 24.85
C LYS A 186 -17.46 18.90 25.60
N ILE A 187 -16.31 19.58 25.65
CA ILE A 187 -15.15 19.18 26.43
C ILE A 187 -14.99 20.22 27.54
N ASN A 188 -15.04 19.79 28.79
CA ASN A 188 -14.70 20.62 29.94
C ASN A 188 -13.54 19.93 30.67
N ALA A 189 -12.37 20.55 30.67
CA ALA A 189 -11.23 20.13 31.45
C ALA A 189 -10.97 21.16 32.55
N GLU A 190 -10.87 20.69 33.79
CA GLU A 190 -10.52 21.51 34.95
C GLU A 190 -9.17 21.02 35.47
N PHE A 191 -8.26 21.97 35.67
CA PHE A 191 -6.90 21.69 36.08
C PHE A 191 -6.67 22.28 37.46
N SER A 192 -6.18 21.44 38.37
CA SER A 192 -5.87 21.83 39.73
C SER A 192 -4.64 21.06 40.22
N GLU A 193 -4.17 21.37 41.44
CA GLU A 193 -3.10 20.63 42.11
C GLU A 193 -1.77 20.56 41.35
N TYR A 194 -1.41 21.63 40.65
CA TYR A 194 -0.14 21.76 39.95
C TYR A 194 1.06 21.40 40.83
N GLY A 195 1.90 20.49 40.33
CA GLY A 195 3.12 20.07 41.02
C GLY A 195 2.91 19.12 42.20
N LYS A 196 1.68 18.68 42.50
CA LYS A 196 1.47 17.62 43.50
C LYS A 196 1.81 16.25 42.91
N PRO A 197 2.57 15.40 43.63
CA PRO A 197 2.83 14.03 43.19
C PRO A 197 1.53 13.22 43.27
N ILE A 198 1.18 12.56 42.16
CA ILE A 198 0.01 11.68 42.09
C ILE A 198 0.49 10.24 42.35
N LYS A 199 -0.10 9.58 43.35
CA LYS A 199 0.07 8.13 43.55
C LYS A 199 -0.94 7.41 42.66
N ILE A 200 -0.46 6.82 41.57
CA ILE A 200 -1.30 6.04 40.66
C ILE A 200 -1.27 4.59 41.15
N GLU A 201 -2.41 4.10 41.63
CA GLU A 201 -2.61 2.68 41.94
C GLU A 201 -3.42 2.06 40.80
N ILE A 202 -2.99 0.89 40.33
CA ILE A 202 -3.70 0.16 39.28
C ILE A 202 -4.99 -0.39 39.92
N PRO A 203 -6.19 -0.03 39.41
CA PRO A 203 -7.43 -0.61 39.89
C PRO A 203 -7.37 -2.14 39.80
N GLU A 204 -7.90 -2.86 40.80
CA GLU A 204 -7.87 -4.34 40.82
C GLU A 204 -8.57 -4.97 39.60
N ASN A 205 -9.45 -4.22 38.94
CA ASN A 205 -10.19 -4.60 37.74
C ASN A 205 -9.71 -3.87 36.48
N ALA A 206 -8.51 -3.29 36.49
CA ALA A 206 -7.97 -2.62 35.32
C ALA A 206 -7.77 -3.60 34.16
N MET A 207 -8.44 -3.32 33.06
CA MET A 207 -8.24 -3.99 31.78
C MET A 207 -7.02 -3.40 31.08
N GLY A 208 -6.14 -4.25 30.55
CA GLY A 208 -4.99 -3.81 29.77
C GLY A 208 -5.42 -3.13 28.46
N LEU A 209 -4.61 -2.20 27.96
CA LEU A 209 -4.88 -1.55 26.67
C LEU A 209 -4.93 -2.56 25.52
N ASP A 210 -4.14 -3.63 25.61
CA ASP A 210 -4.16 -4.78 24.72
C ASP A 210 -5.51 -5.48 24.67
N GLU A 211 -6.20 -5.63 25.81
CA GLU A 211 -7.56 -6.18 25.83
C GLU A 211 -8.60 -5.22 25.23
N ILE A 212 -8.44 -3.91 25.43
CA ILE A 212 -9.33 -2.88 24.87
C ILE A 212 -9.22 -2.81 23.35
N PHE A 213 -7.98 -2.87 22.84
CA PHE A 213 -7.67 -2.72 21.41
C PHE A 213 -7.45 -4.05 20.70
N LYS A 214 -7.80 -5.17 21.32
CA LYS A 214 -7.56 -6.50 20.75
C LYS A 214 -8.12 -6.64 19.33
N GLU A 215 -9.32 -6.13 19.08
CA GLU A 215 -9.96 -6.21 17.76
C GLU A 215 -9.20 -5.39 16.70
N GLU A 216 -8.70 -4.21 17.05
CA GLU A 216 -7.90 -3.35 16.17
C GLU A 216 -6.50 -3.92 15.93
N ILE A 217 -5.86 -4.44 16.98
CA ILE A 217 -4.57 -5.13 16.90
C ILE A 217 -4.69 -6.34 15.99
N ASP A 218 -5.71 -7.20 16.18
CA ASP A 218 -5.96 -8.38 15.34
C ASP A 218 -6.17 -7.98 13.86
N LYS A 219 -6.81 -6.84 13.58
CA LYS A 219 -6.97 -6.32 12.21
C LYS A 219 -5.65 -5.86 11.62
N MET A 220 -4.83 -5.15 12.39
CA MET A 220 -3.50 -4.72 11.97
C MET A 220 -2.59 -5.93 11.71
N GLU A 221 -2.56 -6.91 12.60
CA GLU A 221 -1.79 -8.14 12.43
C GLU A 221 -2.21 -8.91 11.17
N LYS A 222 -3.51 -8.97 10.86
CA LYS A 222 -4.03 -9.54 9.61
C LYS A 222 -3.58 -8.76 8.37
N GLN A 223 -3.56 -7.43 8.43
CA GLN A 223 -3.07 -6.60 7.32
C GLN A 223 -1.57 -6.77 7.10
N GLU A 224 -0.79 -6.79 8.17
CA GLU A 224 0.64 -7.04 8.09
C GLU A 224 0.94 -8.44 7.56
N SER A 225 0.18 -9.45 8.02
CA SER A 225 0.24 -10.83 7.52
C SER A 225 0.00 -10.88 6.02
N PHE A 226 -1.05 -10.21 5.52
CA PHE A 226 -1.33 -10.11 4.09
C PHE A 226 -0.19 -9.45 3.32
N TYR A 227 0.36 -8.33 3.82
CA TYR A 227 1.46 -7.63 3.17
C TYR A 227 2.73 -8.50 3.09
N ARG A 228 3.06 -9.23 4.16
CA ARG A 228 4.19 -10.17 4.15
C ARG A 228 4.00 -11.26 3.10
N ASP A 229 2.80 -11.84 3.00
CA ASP A 229 2.51 -12.86 1.99
C ASP A 229 2.58 -12.30 0.57
N TYR A 230 2.06 -11.10 0.33
CA TYR A 230 2.19 -10.42 -0.95
C TYR A 230 3.66 -10.24 -1.35
N GLN A 231 4.49 -9.77 -0.42
CA GLN A 231 5.91 -9.57 -0.68
C GLN A 231 6.65 -10.88 -0.96
N ARG A 232 6.37 -11.95 -0.21
CA ARG A 232 6.92 -13.29 -0.48
C ARG A 232 6.55 -13.76 -1.90
N LYS A 233 5.29 -13.59 -2.31
CA LYS A 233 4.84 -13.94 -3.67
C LYS A 233 5.60 -13.15 -4.73
N SER A 234 5.73 -11.83 -4.52
CA SER A 234 6.49 -10.93 -5.41
C SER A 234 7.96 -11.37 -5.54
N ASP A 235 8.63 -11.65 -4.43
CA ASP A 235 10.04 -12.09 -4.43
C ASP A 235 10.22 -13.42 -5.17
N MET A 236 9.30 -14.37 -4.97
CA MET A 236 9.33 -15.66 -5.64
C MET A 236 9.07 -15.53 -7.15
N ASN A 237 8.15 -14.65 -7.57
CA ASN A 237 7.92 -14.35 -8.97
C ASN A 237 9.16 -13.70 -9.61
N ARG A 238 9.78 -12.74 -8.91
CA ARG A 238 11.04 -12.13 -9.36
C ARG A 238 12.14 -13.16 -9.53
N LEU A 239 12.31 -14.07 -8.57
CA LEU A 239 13.26 -15.18 -8.68
C LEU A 239 12.97 -16.03 -9.94
N GLN A 240 11.72 -16.37 -10.19
CA GLN A 240 11.34 -17.12 -11.38
C GLN A 240 11.77 -16.37 -12.65
N SER A 241 11.44 -15.08 -12.79
CA SER A 241 11.86 -14.28 -13.95
C SER A 241 13.39 -14.27 -14.13
N ILE A 242 14.15 -14.14 -13.04
CA ILE A 242 15.63 -14.19 -13.09
C ILE A 242 16.11 -15.57 -13.58
N MET A 243 15.51 -16.66 -13.08
CA MET A 243 15.87 -18.02 -13.46
C MET A 243 15.59 -18.30 -14.94
N GLU A 244 14.45 -17.84 -15.46
CA GLU A 244 14.08 -17.97 -16.87
C GLU A 244 15.03 -17.15 -17.77
N ASN A 245 15.33 -15.91 -17.38
CA ASN A 245 16.28 -15.06 -18.11
C ASN A 245 17.68 -15.68 -18.14
N HIS A 246 18.13 -16.25 -17.03
CA HIS A 246 19.40 -16.98 -16.96
C HIS A 246 19.37 -18.22 -17.86
N PHE A 247 18.26 -18.97 -17.89
CA PHE A 247 18.11 -20.15 -18.74
C PHE A 247 18.26 -19.81 -20.23
N VAL A 248 17.61 -18.72 -20.67
CA VAL A 248 17.72 -18.21 -22.05
C VAL A 248 19.16 -17.77 -22.35
N SER A 249 19.80 -17.04 -21.43
CA SER A 249 21.13 -16.46 -21.63
C SER A 249 22.26 -17.50 -21.54
N ASN A 250 22.07 -18.59 -20.80
CA ASN A 250 23.11 -19.57 -20.47
C ASN A 250 22.90 -20.93 -21.17
N HIS A 251 22.58 -20.91 -22.47
CA HIS A 251 22.45 -22.12 -23.30
C HIS A 251 21.46 -23.16 -22.73
N SER A 252 20.27 -22.71 -22.33
CA SER A 252 19.21 -23.57 -21.80
C SER A 252 19.61 -24.30 -20.52
N LYS A 253 20.24 -23.56 -19.59
CA LYS A 253 20.63 -24.06 -18.27
C LYS A 253 20.25 -23.07 -17.19
N TYR A 254 19.52 -23.54 -16.19
CA TYR A 254 19.20 -22.78 -15.00
C TYR A 254 20.42 -22.60 -14.11
N PHE A 255 20.41 -21.53 -13.31
CA PHE A 255 21.43 -21.28 -12.30
C PHE A 255 21.48 -22.45 -11.31
N GLN A 256 22.67 -22.98 -11.05
CA GLN A 256 22.85 -24.15 -10.20
C GLN A 256 23.38 -23.75 -8.83
N SER A 257 22.70 -24.17 -7.76
CA SER A 257 23.13 -23.91 -6.40
C SER A 257 22.71 -25.01 -5.42
N LYS A 258 23.55 -25.20 -4.40
CA LYS A 258 23.27 -26.10 -3.27
C LYS A 258 22.24 -25.52 -2.29
N SER A 259 22.10 -24.19 -2.26
CA SER A 259 21.20 -23.45 -1.36
C SER A 259 20.50 -22.32 -2.11
N MET A 260 19.48 -21.72 -1.49
CA MET A 260 18.82 -20.53 -2.03
C MET A 260 19.87 -19.47 -2.38
N PRO A 261 19.98 -19.05 -3.65
CA PRO A 261 20.91 -17.98 -4.00
C PRO A 261 20.47 -16.69 -3.35
N THR A 262 21.42 -15.95 -2.80
CA THR A 262 21.21 -14.55 -2.35
C THR A 262 21.41 -13.57 -3.49
N GLU A 263 22.04 -14.01 -4.57
CA GLU A 263 22.38 -13.21 -5.74
C GLU A 263 22.50 -14.13 -6.96
N ILE A 264 21.99 -13.67 -8.10
CA ILE A 264 22.18 -14.29 -9.42
C ILE A 264 22.52 -13.13 -10.37
N GLU A 265 23.71 -13.16 -10.99
CA GLU A 265 24.12 -12.16 -12.00
C GLU A 265 23.97 -10.70 -11.51
N GLU A 266 24.48 -10.37 -10.32
CA GLU A 266 24.38 -9.03 -9.70
C GLU A 266 22.96 -8.64 -9.24
N ILE A 267 21.96 -9.48 -9.51
CA ILE A 267 20.59 -9.27 -9.03
C ILE A 267 20.47 -9.89 -7.65
N THR A 268 20.40 -9.05 -6.62
CA THR A 268 20.15 -9.49 -5.25
C THR A 268 18.73 -10.06 -5.13
N ILE A 269 18.65 -11.29 -4.64
CA ILE A 269 17.39 -11.90 -4.22
C ILE A 269 17.17 -11.44 -2.78
N TYR A 270 16.04 -10.77 -2.52
CA TYR A 270 15.80 -10.16 -1.21
C TYR A 270 15.91 -11.19 -0.08
N LYS A 271 16.52 -10.74 1.02
CA LYS A 271 16.56 -11.49 2.27
C LYS A 271 15.19 -11.35 2.94
N GLU A 272 14.56 -12.47 3.26
CA GLU A 272 13.18 -12.53 3.77
C GLU A 272 12.94 -11.59 4.96
N ILE A 273 11.71 -11.09 5.04
CA ILE A 273 11.27 -10.06 5.97
C ILE A 273 10.56 -10.74 7.15
N GLY A 274 11.33 -11.02 8.20
CA GLY A 274 10.81 -11.20 9.57
C GLY A 274 10.06 -12.49 9.87
N GLN A 275 9.24 -12.42 10.94
CA GLN A 275 8.62 -13.53 11.70
C GLN A 275 7.47 -14.23 10.95
N GLY A 276 7.74 -14.79 9.78
CA GLY A 276 6.81 -15.69 9.11
C GLY A 276 6.76 -17.08 9.73
N PRO A 277 5.81 -17.93 9.30
CA PRO A 277 5.78 -19.35 9.65
C PRO A 277 7.06 -20.09 9.21
N CYS A 278 7.77 -19.56 8.22
CA CYS A 278 9.13 -19.94 7.90
C CYS A 278 10.06 -18.75 8.08
N SER A 279 11.27 -19.03 8.57
CA SER A 279 12.32 -18.04 8.80
C SER A 279 13.19 -17.75 7.58
N SER A 280 12.97 -18.47 6.47
CA SER A 280 13.72 -18.34 5.22
C SER A 280 12.93 -18.95 4.05
N TYR A 281 13.07 -18.34 2.87
CA TYR A 281 12.81 -18.99 1.59
C TYR A 281 13.55 -20.32 1.49
N LYS A 282 12.91 -21.29 0.85
CA LYS A 282 13.43 -22.65 0.74
C LYS A 282 13.74 -22.99 -0.71
N TRP A 283 14.73 -23.88 -0.87
CA TRP A 283 15.32 -24.25 -2.14
C TRP A 283 15.62 -25.75 -2.15
N ILE A 284 15.23 -26.45 -3.21
CA ILE A 284 15.75 -27.79 -3.49
C ILE A 284 17.01 -27.62 -4.31
N SER A 285 18.14 -28.06 -3.76
CA SER A 285 19.43 -28.06 -4.45
C SER A 285 19.30 -28.65 -5.84
N ASN A 286 19.63 -27.85 -6.86
CA ASN A 286 19.75 -28.27 -8.25
C ASN A 286 21.22 -28.31 -8.70
N PHE A 287 22.14 -28.33 -7.75
CA PHE A 287 23.54 -28.66 -8.02
C PHE A 287 23.60 -29.98 -8.80
N GLU A 288 24.33 -30.01 -9.91
CA GLU A 288 24.39 -31.13 -10.89
C GLU A 288 23.13 -31.35 -11.75
N ASN A 289 22.03 -30.65 -11.51
CA ASN A 289 20.84 -30.66 -12.36
C ASN A 289 20.50 -29.27 -12.93
N SER A 290 21.08 -28.93 -14.07
CA SER A 290 20.90 -27.60 -14.70
C SER A 290 19.56 -27.41 -15.40
N GLN A 291 18.71 -28.43 -15.44
CA GLN A 291 17.45 -28.41 -16.19
C GLN A 291 16.23 -28.16 -15.31
N LYS A 292 16.41 -28.12 -13.99
CA LYS A 292 15.33 -28.01 -13.02
C LYS A 292 15.73 -27.07 -11.90
N TYR A 293 14.75 -26.40 -11.32
CA TYR A 293 14.92 -25.68 -10.07
C TYR A 293 13.59 -25.68 -9.30
N CYS A 294 13.65 -25.55 -7.99
CA CYS A 294 12.45 -25.40 -7.20
C CYS A 294 12.75 -24.58 -5.96
N ALA A 295 11.95 -23.53 -5.79
CA ALA A 295 12.01 -22.63 -4.66
C ALA A 295 10.59 -22.40 -4.13
N TRP A 296 10.46 -22.15 -2.83
CA TRP A 296 9.16 -21.85 -2.24
C TRP A 296 9.26 -20.97 -1.00
N ALA A 297 8.16 -20.26 -0.75
CA ALA A 297 7.92 -19.47 0.45
C ALA A 297 6.74 -20.03 1.25
N CYS A 298 6.77 -19.86 2.57
CA CYS A 298 5.66 -20.22 3.44
C CYS A 298 4.76 -19.00 3.63
N LEU A 299 3.48 -19.18 3.40
CA LEU A 299 2.48 -18.14 3.59
C LEU A 299 1.95 -18.19 5.02
N GLU A 300 1.50 -17.05 5.56
CA GLU A 300 0.93 -16.94 6.91
C GLU A 300 -0.31 -17.83 7.09
N SER A 301 -0.97 -18.20 5.98
CA SER A 301 -2.05 -19.20 5.94
C SER A 301 -1.62 -20.65 6.22
N GLY A 302 -0.31 -20.92 6.30
CA GLY A 302 0.26 -22.27 6.41
C GLY A 302 0.42 -22.99 5.06
N LYS A 303 0.03 -22.35 3.96
CA LYS A 303 0.22 -22.86 2.60
C LYS A 303 1.58 -22.45 2.04
N PHE A 304 1.95 -23.03 0.89
CA PHE A 304 3.23 -22.77 0.25
C PHE A 304 3.05 -22.12 -1.13
N TYR A 305 3.84 -21.10 -1.41
CA TYR A 305 3.95 -20.49 -2.74
C TYR A 305 5.21 -21.02 -3.43
N ILE A 306 5.04 -21.78 -4.51
CA ILE A 306 6.11 -22.56 -5.13
C ILE A 306 6.38 -22.02 -6.52
N VAL A 307 7.65 -21.82 -6.87
CA VAL A 307 8.10 -21.54 -8.24
C VAL A 307 9.10 -22.58 -8.70
N SER A 308 9.04 -22.94 -9.98
CA SER A 308 9.88 -23.95 -10.60
C SER A 308 9.94 -23.71 -12.11
N GLN A 309 10.74 -24.51 -12.82
CA GLN A 309 10.78 -24.49 -14.30
C GLN A 309 9.44 -24.84 -14.96
N SER A 310 8.47 -25.37 -14.20
CA SER A 310 7.12 -25.67 -14.68
C SER A 310 6.12 -24.54 -14.40
N GLY A 311 6.62 -23.38 -13.96
CA GLY A 311 5.81 -22.21 -13.59
C GLY A 311 5.57 -22.09 -12.09
N THR A 312 4.59 -21.25 -11.76
CA THR A 312 4.20 -20.92 -10.39
C THR A 312 3.04 -21.78 -9.91
N ARG A 313 3.04 -22.15 -8.63
CA ARG A 313 1.88 -22.71 -7.95
C ARG A 313 1.51 -21.93 -6.72
N PHE A 314 0.24 -21.57 -6.72
CA PHE A 314 -0.42 -20.86 -5.65
C PHE A 314 -0.84 -21.88 -4.59
N GLU A 315 -0.48 -21.62 -3.34
CA GLU A 315 -1.18 -22.17 -2.17
C GLU A 315 -1.19 -23.70 -2.06
N ALA A 316 -0.04 -24.34 -2.25
CA ALA A 316 0.10 -25.77 -2.01
C ALA A 316 -0.08 -26.11 -0.51
N ASN A 317 -0.78 -27.21 -0.21
CA ASN A 317 -0.97 -27.72 1.15
C ASN A 317 0.15 -28.69 1.60
N TYR A 318 1.26 -28.73 0.88
CA TYR A 318 2.40 -29.60 1.19
C TYR A 318 3.71 -28.86 0.96
N GLN A 319 4.70 -29.14 1.81
CA GLN A 319 6.05 -28.65 1.61
C GLN A 319 6.75 -29.53 0.55
N PRO A 320 7.26 -28.97 -0.55
CA PRO A 320 8.01 -29.75 -1.51
C PRO A 320 9.37 -30.18 -0.91
N ALA A 321 9.67 -31.47 -1.04
CA ALA A 321 10.93 -32.09 -0.62
C ALA A 321 11.76 -32.59 -1.81
N ALA A 322 11.18 -32.65 -3.01
CA ALA A 322 11.83 -33.11 -4.24
C ALA A 322 11.22 -32.43 -5.48
N PHE A 323 12.01 -32.36 -6.57
CA PHE A 323 11.60 -31.67 -7.82
C PHE A 323 10.27 -32.17 -8.37
N ASN A 324 10.01 -33.48 -8.34
CA ASN A 324 8.76 -34.05 -8.83
C ASN A 324 7.52 -33.50 -8.09
N GLN A 325 7.65 -33.09 -6.82
CA GLN A 325 6.56 -32.47 -6.06
C GLN A 325 6.33 -31.02 -6.50
N CYS A 326 7.38 -30.32 -6.94
CA CYS A 326 7.28 -29.00 -7.56
C CYS A 326 6.74 -29.06 -8.98
N GLU A 327 6.81 -30.22 -9.65
CA GLU A 327 6.41 -30.42 -11.06
C GLU A 327 4.97 -30.94 -11.26
N LYS A 328 4.30 -31.42 -10.20
CA LYS A 328 2.88 -31.83 -10.24
C LYS A 328 1.92 -30.70 -10.62
N SER A 329 1.85 -30.31 -11.89
CA SER A 329 1.11 -29.14 -12.39
C SER A 329 -0.16 -28.89 -11.57
N SER A 330 -0.34 -27.67 -11.08
CA SER A 330 -1.69 -27.15 -10.96
C SER A 330 -2.20 -27.25 -12.38
N SER A 331 -3.13 -28.18 -12.63
CA SER A 331 -3.89 -28.21 -13.88
C SER A 331 -4.22 -26.76 -14.24
N PRO A 332 -4.09 -26.33 -15.51
CA PRO A 332 -4.21 -24.93 -15.89
C PRO A 332 -5.62 -24.42 -15.55
N ALA A 333 -5.79 -23.94 -14.33
CA ALA A 333 -6.86 -23.03 -13.95
C ALA A 333 -6.35 -21.63 -14.29
N ALA A 334 -6.07 -21.39 -15.57
CA ALA A 334 -5.72 -20.08 -16.11
C ALA A 334 -6.92 -19.12 -16.13
N SER A 335 -7.86 -19.22 -15.18
CA SER A 335 -9.00 -18.29 -15.06
C SER A 335 -9.61 -18.14 -13.66
N GLU A 336 -9.10 -18.84 -12.63
CA GLU A 336 -9.62 -18.72 -11.25
C GLU A 336 -8.51 -18.36 -10.27
N LEU A 337 -7.91 -17.18 -10.45
CA LEU A 337 -7.09 -16.54 -9.42
C LEU A 337 -7.60 -15.14 -9.14
N MET A 338 -8.80 -15.08 -8.55
CA MET A 338 -9.07 -14.39 -7.29
C MET A 338 -10.33 -15.05 -6.71
N PRO A 339 -10.38 -15.45 -5.43
CA PRO A 339 -11.66 -15.72 -4.82
C PRO A 339 -12.44 -14.40 -4.87
N SER A 340 -13.49 -14.36 -5.69
CA SER A 340 -14.62 -13.50 -5.39
C SER A 340 -15.17 -14.02 -4.06
N GLU A 341 -14.68 -13.50 -2.93
CA GLU A 341 -15.49 -13.52 -1.72
C GLU A 341 -16.78 -12.81 -2.12
N SER A 342 -17.83 -13.59 -2.32
CA SER A 342 -19.18 -13.09 -2.41
C SER A 342 -19.45 -12.38 -1.09
N ILE A 343 -19.23 -11.08 -1.08
CA ILE A 343 -19.86 -10.17 -0.14
C ILE A 343 -21.36 -10.41 -0.35
N SER A 344 -21.94 -11.22 0.53
CA SER A 344 -23.38 -11.37 0.60
C SER A 344 -23.99 -9.97 0.62
N GLU A 345 -25.06 -9.77 -0.14
CA GLU A 345 -25.79 -8.51 -0.30
C GLU A 345 -26.34 -8.00 1.06
N GLY A 346 -25.44 -7.49 1.91
CA GLY A 346 -25.75 -6.67 3.05
C GLY A 346 -25.75 -5.23 2.55
N LYS A 347 -26.96 -4.68 2.38
CA LYS A 347 -27.28 -3.26 2.12
C LYS A 347 -26.06 -2.34 2.32
N GLY A 348 -25.51 -1.86 1.19
CA GLY A 348 -24.31 -1.02 1.14
C GLY A 348 -24.39 0.20 2.05
N GLY A 349 -23.69 0.10 3.18
CA GLY A 349 -23.22 1.23 3.96
C GLY A 349 -21.81 1.56 3.51
N PHE A 350 -21.60 2.75 2.96
CA PHE A 350 -20.30 3.34 2.70
C PHE A 350 -19.45 3.28 3.99
N PHE A 351 -18.45 2.41 4.03
CA PHE A 351 -17.40 2.45 5.05
C PHE A 351 -16.28 3.35 4.53
N SER A 352 -16.36 4.64 4.85
CA SER A 352 -15.15 5.46 4.88
C SER A 352 -14.32 5.03 6.10
N GLN A 353 -13.02 4.86 5.92
CA GLN A 353 -12.08 4.71 7.04
C GLN A 353 -11.87 6.06 7.75
N GLU A 354 -12.95 6.64 8.29
CA GLU A 354 -12.83 7.42 9.51
C GLU A 354 -12.91 6.39 10.65
N ALA A 355 -11.75 5.95 11.14
CA ALA A 355 -11.68 5.25 12.42
C ALA A 355 -12.28 6.19 13.48
N SER A 356 -13.56 5.96 13.76
CA SER A 356 -14.37 6.78 14.65
C SER A 356 -13.82 6.67 16.07
N ILE A 357 -12.96 7.61 16.43
CA ILE A 357 -12.63 7.95 17.82
C ILE A 357 -13.92 8.08 18.66
N GLY A 358 -15.04 8.49 18.02
CA GLY A 358 -16.37 8.55 18.63
C GLY A 358 -16.93 7.20 19.11
N LYS A 359 -16.70 6.08 18.40
CA LYS A 359 -17.17 4.75 18.85
C LYS A 359 -16.37 4.21 20.03
N ILE A 360 -15.07 4.51 20.10
CA ILE A 360 -14.20 4.14 21.22
C ILE A 360 -14.60 4.93 22.47
N ILE A 361 -14.84 6.24 22.33
CA ILE A 361 -15.35 7.10 23.41
C ILE A 361 -16.72 6.61 23.90
N GLN A 362 -17.66 6.26 23.02
CA GLN A 362 -18.97 5.74 23.45
C GLN A 362 -18.92 4.40 24.22
N ARG A 363 -17.92 3.54 23.96
CA ARG A 363 -17.74 2.29 24.74
C ARG A 363 -17.11 2.56 26.12
N LEU A 364 -16.23 3.55 26.24
CA LEU A 364 -15.60 3.93 27.51
C LEU A 364 -16.57 4.60 28.50
N PHE A 365 -17.61 5.28 28.01
CA PHE A 365 -18.58 6.01 28.85
C PHE A 365 -19.93 5.30 29.06
N LYS A 366 -20.07 4.02 28.67
CA LYS A 366 -21.29 3.22 28.84
C LYS A 366 -21.28 2.25 30.04
N LYS A 367 -20.34 2.40 30.97
CA LYS A 367 -20.32 1.66 32.24
C LYS A 367 -20.45 2.59 33.43
#